data_AF-A0A8J7DY72-F1
#
_entry.id   AF-A0A8J7DY72-F1
#
_cell.length_a   1.000
_cell.length_b   1.000
_cell.length_c   1.000
_cell.angle_alpha   90.00
_cell.angle_beta   90.00
_cell.angle_gamma   90.00
#
_symmetry.space_group_name_H-M   'P 1'
#
loop_
_entity.id
_entity.type
_entity.pdbx_description
1 polymer ?
#
loop_
_entity_poly.entity_id
_entity_poly.type
_entity_poly.pdbx_seq_one_letter_code
_entity_poly.pdbx_strand_id
1 'polypeptide(L)'
;MLKCHAVNFLVFPQFMSFSIERFFSEPAKDAYQKIVAPYQYGLSVVFLCAIADLIILIAPTPQFFEVIEIPLSISVGVAVCWLGFRLFRQVFDIYLLEAALQRNRKVDSEILLLAKFLANSAIVLVAVLLFAQTHKINLLGLLASLGIGGIAVAFAAQKTLEQVLGGIVIYVDRPFVIDDYIHLADGTFGRVESIGWRSTKIRTSGKGSLVIVPNNVLTQVNIENLTGAKKVISLIYLTFHRIVPEEEKALIRQIILDSTKDIFGIDFRSTEVIFKDIQQQKKGLTQAQINFFLLGSGEVSMDLRKQLLDIAKQNITQKFKEYGIGFELEEKTINVNSPITL
;
A
#
# COMPACT_ATOMS: atom_id res chain seq x y z
N MET A 1 19.26 34.22 63.93
CA MET A 1 19.26 32.85 63.39
C MET A 1 18.44 32.87 62.10
N LEU A 2 19.11 33.04 60.96
CA LEU A 2 18.46 33.30 59.67
C LEU A 2 17.80 32.03 59.11
N LYS A 3 16.49 32.09 58.88
CA LYS A 3 15.81 31.23 57.90
C LYS A 3 16.21 31.70 56.52
N CYS A 4 17.12 30.97 55.89
CA CYS A 4 17.55 31.22 54.52
C CYS A 4 16.38 30.98 53.57
N HIS A 5 16.05 31.99 52.77
CA HIS A 5 15.07 31.91 51.70
C HIS A 5 15.42 30.79 50.72
N ALA A 6 14.58 29.75 50.66
CA ALA A 6 14.46 28.91 49.48
C ALA A 6 13.74 29.73 48.39
N VAL A 7 14.48 30.59 47.70
CA VAL A 7 14.00 31.33 46.53
C VAL A 7 13.77 30.32 45.39
N ASN A 8 12.49 30.10 45.06
CA ASN A 8 11.95 29.85 43.72
C ASN A 8 12.66 28.86 42.78
N PHE A 9 12.90 27.62 43.19
CA PHE A 9 13.10 26.52 42.23
C PHE A 9 11.76 25.91 41.71
N LEU A 10 10.64 26.25 42.36
CA LEU A 10 9.30 25.67 42.13
C LEU A 10 8.37 26.52 41.23
N VAL A 11 8.72 27.78 40.95
CA VAL A 11 7.80 28.71 40.26
C VAL A 11 7.67 28.38 38.77
N PHE A 12 8.72 27.90 38.14
CA PHE A 12 8.73 27.59 36.70
C PHE A 12 7.79 26.41 36.32
N PRO A 13 7.82 25.25 37.00
CA PRO A 13 6.86 24.17 36.70
C PRO A 13 5.41 24.57 37.01
N GLN A 14 5.16 25.34 38.07
CA GLN A 14 3.81 25.82 38.42
C GLN A 14 3.27 26.85 37.41
N PHE A 15 4.14 27.70 36.86
CA PHE A 15 3.74 28.67 35.83
C PHE A 15 3.41 28.00 34.49
N MET A 16 4.17 26.95 34.12
CA MET A 16 3.88 26.16 32.92
C MET A 16 2.54 25.41 33.02
N SER A 17 2.27 24.75 34.15
CA SER A 17 1.00 24.05 34.34
C SER A 17 -0.19 25.03 34.35
N PHE A 18 -0.04 26.18 35.01
CA PHE A 18 -1.07 27.22 35.07
C PHE A 18 -1.36 27.86 33.70
N SER A 19 -0.34 28.13 32.89
CA SER A 19 -0.51 28.74 31.56
C SER A 19 -1.20 27.79 30.58
N ILE A 20 -0.90 26.50 30.67
CA ILE A 20 -1.50 25.48 29.81
C ILE A 20 -2.95 25.20 30.21
N GLU A 21 -3.26 25.13 31.51
CA GLU A 21 -4.64 24.98 32.00
C GLU A 21 -5.54 26.15 31.61
N ARG A 22 -4.97 27.35 31.45
CA ARG A 22 -5.71 28.59 31.19
C ARG A 22 -5.90 28.93 29.71
N PHE A 23 -4.97 28.52 28.83
CA PHE A 23 -4.99 28.92 27.42
C PHE A 23 -5.20 27.78 26.41
N PHE A 24 -5.05 26.50 26.80
CA PHE A 24 -5.11 25.38 25.85
C PHE A 24 -6.40 24.55 25.96
N SER A 25 -6.84 24.00 24.82
CA SER A 25 -8.05 23.17 24.69
C SER A 25 -7.92 21.81 25.41
N GLU A 26 -9.03 21.19 25.81
CA GLU A 26 -9.07 19.90 26.54
C GLU A 26 -8.15 18.79 25.98
N PRO A 27 -8.08 18.52 24.65
CA PRO A 27 -7.14 17.51 24.12
C PRO A 27 -5.66 17.89 24.29
N ALA A 28 -5.32 19.19 24.32
CA ALA A 28 -3.95 19.65 24.55
C ALA A 28 -3.55 19.55 26.04
N LYS A 29 -4.52 19.70 26.96
CA LYS A 29 -4.29 19.47 28.40
C LYS A 29 -4.00 18.01 28.72
N ASP A 30 -4.78 17.09 28.14
CA ASP A 30 -4.59 15.66 28.34
C ASP A 30 -3.24 15.17 27.76
N ALA A 31 -2.83 15.71 26.61
CA ALA A 31 -1.50 15.50 26.05
C ALA A 31 -0.38 16.04 26.96
N TYR A 32 -0.52 17.25 27.51
CA TYR A 32 0.46 17.82 28.43
C TYR A 32 0.62 17.00 29.72
N GLN A 33 -0.50 16.59 30.34
CA GLN A 33 -0.50 15.81 31.57
C GLN A 33 0.12 14.42 31.36
N LYS A 34 -0.09 13.80 30.20
CA LYS A 34 0.46 12.46 29.91
C LYS A 34 1.91 12.48 29.43
N ILE A 35 2.34 13.52 28.72
CA ILE A 35 3.66 13.56 28.04
C ILE A 35 4.68 14.40 28.81
N VAL A 36 4.29 15.57 29.33
CA VAL A 36 5.24 16.58 29.83
C VAL A 36 5.25 16.63 31.36
N ALA A 37 4.09 16.51 32.01
CA ALA A 37 3.97 16.56 33.46
C ALA A 37 4.88 15.57 34.24
N PRO A 38 5.11 14.31 33.81
CA PRO A 38 6.01 13.41 34.55
C PRO A 38 7.49 13.83 34.49
N TYR A 39 7.88 14.69 33.53
CA TYR A 39 9.24 15.19 33.39
C TYR A 39 9.38 16.70 33.65
N GLN A 40 8.32 17.36 34.15
CA GLN A 40 8.29 18.81 34.36
C GLN A 40 9.46 19.36 35.18
N TYR A 41 9.88 18.63 36.22
CA TYR A 41 11.02 19.01 37.06
C TYR A 41 12.36 18.86 36.33
N GLY A 42 12.54 17.80 35.54
CA GLY A 42 13.72 17.63 34.69
C GLY A 42 13.80 18.72 33.63
N LEU A 43 12.66 19.08 33.04
CA LEU A 43 12.56 20.13 32.03
C LEU A 43 12.90 21.51 32.60
N SER A 44 12.42 21.82 33.81
CA SER A 44 12.80 23.05 34.50
C SER A 44 14.29 23.12 34.85
N VAL A 45 14.88 22.00 35.28
CA VAL A 45 16.32 21.93 35.60
C VAL A 45 17.16 22.15 34.34
N VAL A 46 16.87 21.43 33.26
CA VAL A 46 17.58 21.58 31.98
C VAL A 46 17.43 22.99 31.43
N PHE A 47 16.23 23.58 31.51
CA PHE A 47 15.97 24.94 31.07
C PHE A 47 16.75 25.99 31.88
N LEU A 48 16.80 25.84 33.21
CA LEU A 48 17.60 26.71 34.09
C LEU A 48 19.10 26.57 33.81
N CYS A 49 19.59 25.35 33.61
CA CYS A 49 20.98 25.10 33.24
C CYS A 49 21.32 25.69 31.87
N ALA A 50 20.43 25.58 30.88
CA ALA A 50 20.61 26.17 29.55
C ALA A 50 20.60 27.71 29.58
N ILE A 51 19.75 28.32 30.41
CA ILE A 51 19.78 29.77 30.63
C ILE A 51 21.08 30.18 31.31
N ALA A 52 21.54 29.44 32.32
CA ALA A 52 22.80 29.73 32.99
C ALA A 52 23.99 29.64 32.01
N ASP A 53 24.02 28.61 31.17
CA ASP A 53 25.00 28.41 30.10
C ASP A 53 24.99 29.59 29.11
N LEU A 54 23.80 30.01 28.66
CA LEU A 54 23.64 31.17 27.77
C LEU A 54 24.11 32.49 28.42
N ILE A 55 23.85 32.68 29.72
CA ILE A 55 24.29 33.87 30.45
C ILE A 55 25.82 33.89 30.54
N ILE A 56 26.46 32.74 30.82
CA ILE A 56 27.92 32.62 30.89
C ILE A 56 28.55 32.93 29.52
N LEU A 57 27.94 32.45 28.42
CA LEU A 57 28.41 32.68 27.05
C LEU A 57 28.36 34.16 26.62
N ILE A 58 27.38 34.94 27.12
CA ILE A 58 27.18 36.35 26.76
C ILE A 58 27.94 37.30 27.72
N ALA A 59 28.12 36.90 28.97
CA ALA A 59 28.76 37.74 29.98
C ALA A 59 30.28 37.87 29.73
N PRO A 60 30.88 39.06 29.82
CA PRO A 60 32.33 39.24 29.75
C PRO A 60 32.97 38.74 31.05
N THR A 61 33.23 37.43 31.13
CA THR A 61 33.81 36.77 32.31
C THR A 61 35.34 36.65 32.23
N PRO A 62 36.05 36.60 33.38
CA PRO A 62 37.50 36.40 33.42
C PRO A 62 37.92 35.01 32.88
N GLN A 63 39.15 34.90 32.36
CA GLN A 63 39.73 33.71 31.68
C GLN A 63 39.56 32.36 32.41
N PHE A 64 39.34 32.35 33.73
CA PHE A 64 39.09 31.12 34.49
C PHE A 64 37.75 30.44 34.16
N PHE A 65 36.75 31.19 33.67
CA PHE A 65 35.43 30.65 33.34
C PHE A 65 35.38 29.91 31.99
N GLU A 66 36.26 30.21 31.03
CA GLU A 66 36.32 29.52 29.73
C GLU A 66 36.61 28.02 29.87
N VAL A 67 37.41 27.64 30.87
CA VAL A 67 37.75 26.22 31.15
C VAL A 67 36.55 25.46 31.73
N ILE A 68 35.64 26.15 32.42
CA ILE A 68 34.46 25.56 33.07
C ILE A 68 33.25 25.58 32.12
N GLU A 69 33.21 26.52 31.18
CA GLU A 69 32.12 26.67 30.21
C GLU A 69 31.98 25.44 29.31
N ILE A 70 33.07 24.96 28.70
CA ILE A 70 33.03 23.81 27.77
C ILE A 70 32.47 22.54 28.44
N PRO A 71 32.94 22.09 29.63
CA PRO A 71 32.35 20.91 30.26
C PRO A 71 30.90 21.15 30.73
N LEU A 72 30.55 22.37 31.12
CA LEU A 72 29.17 22.73 31.48
C LEU A 72 28.24 22.64 30.26
N SER A 73 28.64 23.21 29.13
CA SER A 73 27.85 23.23 27.90
C SER A 73 27.69 21.82 27.32
N ILE A 74 28.72 20.96 27.42
CA ILE A 74 28.61 19.53 27.10
C ILE A 74 27.62 18.84 28.04
N SER A 75 27.67 19.12 29.35
CA SER A 75 26.73 18.57 30.33
C SER A 75 25.28 18.97 30.03
N VAL A 76 25.06 20.24 29.69
CA VAL A 76 23.75 20.76 29.25
C VAL A 76 23.31 20.07 27.96
N GLY A 77 24.18 19.93 26.96
CA GLY A 77 23.89 19.23 25.71
C GLY A 77 23.48 17.77 25.94
N VAL A 78 24.20 17.04 26.80
CA VAL A 78 23.87 15.66 27.19
C VAL A 78 22.52 15.62 27.91
N ALA A 79 22.24 16.56 28.81
CA ALA A 79 20.97 16.64 29.52
C ALA A 79 19.79 16.93 28.58
N VAL A 80 19.98 17.82 27.60
CA VAL A 80 19.00 18.11 26.54
C VAL A 80 18.74 16.87 25.68
N CYS A 81 19.79 16.17 25.24
CA CYS A 81 19.65 14.90 24.50
C CYS A 81 18.89 13.84 25.31
N TRP A 82 19.27 13.65 26.58
CA TRP A 82 18.64 12.70 27.47
C TRP A 82 17.15 13.00 27.66
N LEU A 83 16.82 14.28 27.86
CA LEU A 83 15.44 14.74 27.99
C LEU A 83 14.67 14.58 26.67
N GLY A 84 15.27 14.91 25.54
CA GLY A 84 14.69 14.71 24.21
C GLY A 84 14.35 13.24 23.95
N PHE A 85 15.26 12.31 24.26
CA PHE A 85 15.00 10.87 24.15
C PHE A 85 13.89 10.39 25.08
N ARG A 86 13.81 10.92 26.31
CA ARG A 86 12.76 10.59 27.27
C ARG A 86 11.39 11.05 26.80
N LEU A 87 11.28 12.31 26.36
CA LEU A 87 10.04 12.85 25.80
C LEU A 87 9.63 12.08 24.55
N PHE A 88 10.57 11.83 23.63
CA PHE A 88 10.29 11.05 22.43
C PHE A 88 9.79 9.64 22.77
N ARG A 89 10.45 8.94 23.70
CA ARG A 89 10.02 7.61 24.15
C ARG A 89 8.59 7.66 24.71
N GLN A 90 8.26 8.64 25.53
CA GLN A 90 6.94 8.75 26.12
C GLN A 90 5.85 9.04 25.08
N VAL A 91 6.11 9.95 24.13
CA VAL A 91 5.21 10.18 22.99
C VAL A 91 5.05 8.90 22.17
N PHE A 92 6.15 8.21 21.90
CA PHE A 92 6.15 6.99 21.10
C PHE A 92 5.34 5.86 21.76
N ASP A 93 5.53 5.64 23.05
CA ASP A 93 4.83 4.58 23.78
C ASP A 93 3.32 4.88 23.90
N ILE A 94 2.94 6.12 24.18
CA ILE A 94 1.52 6.51 24.33
C ILE A 94 0.78 6.54 22.99
N TYR A 95 1.37 7.13 21.94
CA TYR A 95 0.64 7.34 20.68
C TYR A 95 0.82 6.21 19.67
N LEU A 96 1.98 5.55 19.61
CA LEU A 96 2.20 4.49 18.62
C LEU A 96 1.99 3.10 19.21
N LEU A 97 2.48 2.83 20.42
CA LEU A 97 2.42 1.47 20.98
C LEU A 97 1.00 1.13 21.49
N GLU A 98 0.37 2.01 22.27
CA GLU A 98 -1.01 1.78 22.73
C GLU A 98 -2.02 1.77 21.58
N ALA A 99 -1.88 2.66 20.59
CA ALA A 99 -2.77 2.69 19.42
C ALA A 99 -2.58 1.47 18.51
N ALA A 100 -1.36 0.95 18.37
CA ALA A 100 -1.10 -0.28 17.62
C ALA A 100 -1.73 -1.51 18.31
N LEU A 101 -1.60 -1.59 19.64
CA LEU A 101 -2.16 -2.69 20.43
C LEU A 101 -3.70 -2.65 20.47
N GLN A 102 -4.31 -1.48 20.62
CA GLN A 102 -5.77 -1.35 20.64
C GLN A 102 -6.42 -1.65 19.28
N ARG A 103 -5.73 -1.36 18.16
CA ARG A 103 -6.31 -1.52 16.83
C ARG A 103 -6.16 -2.93 16.25
N ASN A 104 -5.61 -3.89 17.02
CA ASN A 104 -5.30 -5.27 16.60
C ASN A 104 -4.55 -5.34 15.25
N ARG A 105 -3.92 -4.24 14.84
CA ARG A 105 -3.08 -4.17 13.66
C ARG A 105 -1.70 -4.59 14.12
N LYS A 106 -1.20 -5.70 13.58
CA LYS A 106 0.23 -6.03 13.66
C LYS A 106 1.00 -4.94 12.92
N VAL A 107 1.31 -3.85 13.63
CA VAL A 107 2.31 -2.89 13.15
C VAL A 107 3.62 -3.64 13.22
N ASP A 108 4.32 -3.74 12.09
CA ASP A 108 5.60 -4.44 12.03
C ASP A 108 6.55 -3.80 13.05
N SER A 109 6.99 -4.59 14.04
CA SER A 109 7.93 -4.15 15.09
C SER A 109 9.20 -3.52 14.51
N GLU A 110 9.56 -3.92 13.28
CA GLU A 110 10.68 -3.39 12.51
C GLU A 110 10.50 -1.91 12.12
N ILE A 111 9.29 -1.49 11.71
CA ILE A 111 9.00 -0.08 11.36
C ILE A 111 9.07 0.79 12.61
N LEU A 112 8.56 0.29 13.74
CA LEU A 112 8.63 0.98 15.02
C LEU A 112 10.09 1.17 15.45
N LEU A 113 10.92 0.14 15.30
CA LEU A 113 12.35 0.22 15.60
C LEU A 113 13.06 1.24 14.69
N LEU A 114 12.76 1.23 13.39
CA LEU A 114 13.34 2.17 12.42
C LEU A 114 12.95 3.62 12.73
N ALA A 115 11.67 3.88 13.00
CA ALA A 115 11.18 5.20 13.36
C ALA A 115 11.87 5.73 14.63
N LYS A 116 12.04 4.87 15.64
CA LYS A 116 12.77 5.19 16.86
C LYS A 116 14.25 5.50 16.61
N PHE A 117 14.91 4.73 15.75
CA PHE A 117 16.30 4.97 15.37
C PHE A 117 16.47 6.32 14.65
N LEU A 118 15.61 6.61 13.67
CA LEU A 118 15.65 7.87 12.91
C LEU A 118 15.40 9.09 13.80
N ALA A 119 14.36 9.03 14.65
CA ALA A 119 14.06 10.12 15.58
C ALA A 119 15.19 10.37 16.58
N ASN A 120 15.76 9.30 17.15
CA ASN A 120 16.91 9.45 18.06
C ASN A 120 18.13 10.04 17.35
N SER A 121 18.40 9.60 16.12
CA SER A 121 19.50 10.14 15.31
C SER A 121 19.31 11.63 15.02
N ALA A 122 18.06 12.04 14.72
CA ALA A 122 17.72 13.45 14.51
C ALA A 122 17.89 14.30 15.79
N ILE A 123 17.51 13.78 16.96
CA ILE A 123 17.71 14.48 18.25
C ILE A 123 19.20 14.74 18.50
N VAL A 124 20.05 13.73 18.28
CA VAL A 124 21.52 13.89 18.43
C VAL A 124 22.05 14.91 17.43
N LEU A 125 21.61 14.84 16.18
CA LEU A 125 22.03 15.75 15.12
C LEU A 125 21.72 17.21 15.49
N VAL A 126 20.50 17.48 15.93
CA VAL A 126 20.08 18.83 16.36
C VAL A 126 20.93 19.30 17.55
N ALA A 127 21.16 18.44 18.55
CA ALA A 127 21.97 18.81 19.70
C ALA A 127 23.42 19.15 19.34
N VAL A 128 24.04 18.38 18.43
CA VAL A 128 25.40 18.66 17.92
C VAL A 128 25.43 19.99 17.16
N LEU A 129 24.43 20.28 16.33
CA LEU A 129 24.34 21.54 15.59
C LEU A 129 24.17 22.75 16.51
N LEU A 130 23.32 22.64 17.54
CA LEU A 130 23.13 23.69 18.54
C LEU A 130 24.42 23.94 19.33
N PHE A 131 25.10 22.88 19.76
CA PHE A 131 26.39 22.98 20.45
C PHE A 131 27.45 23.65 19.57
N ALA A 132 27.51 23.29 18.29
CA ALA A 132 28.43 23.90 17.34
C ALA A 132 28.14 25.40 17.13
N GLN A 133 26.85 25.78 17.10
CA GLN A 133 26.44 27.17 16.95
C GLN A 133 26.83 28.03 18.15
N THR A 134 26.69 27.52 19.38
CA THR A 134 27.05 28.28 20.59
C THR A 134 28.56 28.49 20.70
N HIS A 135 29.37 27.51 20.28
CA HIS A 135 30.84 27.58 20.35
C HIS A 135 31.50 28.16 19.10
N LYS A 136 30.73 28.81 18.22
CA LYS A 136 31.22 29.43 16.96
C LYS A 136 32.01 28.44 16.07
N ILE A 137 31.71 27.15 16.17
CA ILE A 137 32.23 26.13 15.27
C ILE A 137 31.62 26.36 13.89
N ASN A 138 32.39 26.10 12.83
CA ASN A 138 31.92 26.31 11.47
C ASN A 138 30.75 25.37 11.12
N LEU A 139 29.52 25.90 11.23
CA LEU A 139 28.30 25.20 10.87
C LEU A 139 28.26 24.79 9.41
N LEU A 140 28.81 25.60 8.50
CA LEU A 140 28.88 25.25 7.07
C LEU A 140 29.76 24.03 6.87
N GLY A 141 30.87 23.91 7.60
CA GLY A 141 31.75 22.74 7.56
C GLY A 141 31.06 21.47 8.07
N LEU A 142 30.27 21.57 9.15
CA LEU A 142 29.50 20.44 9.68
C LEU A 142 28.34 20.04 8.74
N LEU A 143 27.62 21.01 8.19
CA LEU A 143 26.55 20.73 7.23
C LEU A 143 27.13 20.15 5.94
N ALA A 144 28.30 20.59 5.49
CA ALA A 144 28.99 20.01 4.34
C ALA A 144 29.40 18.56 4.60
N SER A 145 29.96 18.25 5.77
CA SER A 145 30.35 16.88 6.13
C SER A 145 29.13 15.96 6.29
N LEU A 146 28.05 16.45 6.90
CA LEU A 146 26.76 15.78 6.97
C LEU A 146 26.15 15.56 5.59
N GLY A 147 26.29 16.52 4.68
CA GLY A 147 25.84 16.39 3.30
C GLY A 147 26.52 15.22 2.60
N ILE A 148 27.86 15.12 2.69
CA ILE A 148 28.63 14.01 2.10
C ILE A 148 28.24 12.68 2.76
N GLY A 149 28.16 12.64 4.10
CA GLY A 149 27.72 11.45 4.82
C GLY A 149 26.29 11.02 4.49
N GLY A 150 25.39 11.99 4.32
CA GLY A 150 23.99 11.77 3.96
C GLY A 150 23.84 11.18 2.56
N ILE A 151 24.65 11.61 1.60
CA ILE A 151 24.68 11.03 0.25
C ILE A 151 25.08 9.55 0.30
N ALA A 152 26.10 9.19 1.09
CA ALA A 152 26.52 7.79 1.25
C ALA A 152 25.40 6.92 1.85
N VAL A 153 24.69 7.44 2.86
CA VAL A 153 23.52 6.76 3.45
C VAL A 153 22.38 6.66 2.42
N ALA A 154 22.14 7.69 1.62
CA ALA A 154 21.10 7.69 0.58
C ALA A 154 21.38 6.63 -0.49
N PHE A 155 22.62 6.50 -0.96
CA PHE A 155 23.02 5.44 -1.89
C PHE A 155 22.83 4.05 -1.29
N ALA A 156 23.20 3.86 -0.02
CA ALA A 156 22.99 2.58 0.66
C ALA A 156 21.50 2.23 0.83
N ALA A 157 20.65 3.23 1.07
CA ALA A 157 19.21 3.07 1.29
C ALA A 157 18.37 3.07 0.00
N GLN A 158 18.95 3.41 -1.15
CA GLN A 158 18.25 3.63 -2.42
C GLN A 158 17.29 2.48 -2.76
N LYS A 159 17.77 1.24 -2.72
CA LYS A 159 16.96 0.05 -3.07
C LYS A 159 15.76 -0.14 -2.14
N THR A 160 15.94 0.13 -0.84
CA THR A 160 14.84 0.05 0.13
C THR A 160 13.82 1.14 -0.14
N LEU A 161 14.27 2.37 -0.41
CA LEU A 161 13.37 3.49 -0.72
C LEU A 161 12.55 3.21 -1.97
N GLU A 162 13.15 2.68 -3.03
CA GLU A 162 12.44 2.27 -4.24
C GLU A 162 11.32 1.27 -3.95
N GLN A 163 11.56 0.29 -3.07
CA GLN A 163 10.54 -0.69 -2.68
C GLN A 163 9.36 -0.06 -1.94
N VAL A 164 9.63 0.90 -1.05
CA VAL A 164 8.58 1.62 -0.33
C VAL A 164 7.77 2.50 -1.28
N LEU A 165 8.45 3.24 -2.16
CA LEU A 165 7.80 4.07 -3.16
C LEU A 165 6.94 3.22 -4.11
N GLY A 166 7.45 2.06 -4.54
CA GLY A 166 6.67 1.10 -5.33
C GLY A 166 5.42 0.62 -4.57
N GLY A 167 5.52 0.39 -3.26
CA GLY A 167 4.36 0.04 -2.43
C GLY A 167 3.32 1.15 -2.35
N ILE A 168 3.75 2.40 -2.24
CA ILE A 168 2.85 3.58 -2.26
C ILE A 168 2.13 3.67 -3.61
N VAL A 169 2.85 3.51 -4.72
CA VAL A 169 2.28 3.53 -6.07
C VAL A 169 1.22 2.44 -6.23
N ILE A 170 1.53 1.19 -5.85
CA ILE A 170 0.55 0.09 -5.90
C ILE A 170 -0.69 0.41 -5.05
N TYR A 171 -0.51 1.03 -3.89
CA TYR A 171 -1.62 1.39 -3.00
C TYR A 171 -2.51 2.51 -3.56
N VAL A 172 -1.91 3.50 -4.22
CA VAL A 172 -2.60 4.67 -4.80
C VAL A 172 -3.30 4.28 -6.10
N ASP A 173 -2.57 3.67 -7.04
CA ASP A 173 -3.07 3.37 -8.38
C ASP A 173 -3.92 2.10 -8.41
N ARG A 174 -3.73 1.20 -7.43
CA ARG A 174 -4.43 -0.08 -7.28
C ARG A 174 -4.55 -0.88 -8.59
N PRO A 175 -3.43 -1.18 -9.29
CA PRO A 175 -3.45 -2.00 -10.51
C PRO A 175 -3.99 -3.43 -10.25
N PHE A 176 -3.88 -3.89 -9.00
CA PHE A 176 -4.47 -5.11 -8.48
C PHE A 176 -4.76 -4.95 -6.99
N VAL A 177 -5.65 -5.77 -6.46
CA VAL A 177 -5.99 -5.83 -5.04
C VAL A 177 -5.68 -7.21 -4.45
N ILE A 178 -5.77 -7.32 -3.12
CA ILE A 178 -5.71 -8.62 -2.44
C ILE A 178 -6.80 -9.51 -3.03
N ASP A 179 -6.46 -10.77 -3.25
CA ASP A 179 -7.27 -11.82 -3.89
C ASP A 179 -7.37 -11.79 -5.42
N ASP A 180 -6.76 -10.81 -6.10
CA ASP A 180 -6.65 -10.86 -7.56
C ASP A 180 -5.66 -11.95 -8.02
N TYR A 181 -5.97 -12.58 -9.15
CA TYR A 181 -5.04 -13.41 -9.90
C TYR A 181 -4.27 -12.54 -10.89
N ILE A 182 -2.94 -12.59 -10.79
CA ILE A 182 -2.03 -11.82 -11.63
C ILE A 182 -1.04 -12.73 -12.34
N HIS A 183 -0.65 -12.34 -13.55
CA HIS A 183 0.41 -12.95 -14.32
C HIS A 183 1.50 -11.91 -14.58
N LEU A 184 2.73 -12.25 -14.21
CA LEU A 184 3.91 -11.42 -14.40
C LEU A 184 4.71 -11.88 -15.62
N ALA A 185 5.47 -10.96 -16.20
CA ALA A 185 6.30 -11.23 -17.39
C ALA A 185 7.39 -12.31 -17.19
N ASP A 186 7.74 -12.64 -15.95
CA ASP A 186 8.70 -13.71 -15.61
C ASP A 186 8.05 -15.11 -15.57
N GLY A 187 6.77 -15.22 -15.91
CA GLY A 187 5.99 -16.47 -15.88
C GLY A 187 5.40 -16.79 -14.50
N THR A 188 5.55 -15.90 -13.51
CA THR A 188 4.89 -16.05 -12.21
C THR A 188 3.38 -15.82 -12.37
N PHE A 189 2.60 -16.87 -12.16
CA PHE A 189 1.14 -16.83 -12.16
C PHE A 189 0.60 -17.25 -10.78
N GLY A 190 -0.27 -16.42 -10.20
CA GLY A 190 -0.81 -16.72 -8.87
C GLY A 190 -1.76 -15.66 -8.30
N ARG A 191 -2.29 -15.95 -7.11
CA ARG A 191 -3.20 -15.06 -6.36
C ARG A 191 -2.42 -14.15 -5.42
N VAL A 192 -2.77 -12.87 -5.38
CA VAL A 192 -2.20 -11.90 -4.44
C VAL A 192 -2.74 -12.18 -3.03
N GLU A 193 -1.88 -12.67 -2.13
CA GLU A 193 -2.26 -13.04 -0.76
C GLU A 193 -2.19 -11.84 0.19
N SER A 194 -1.18 -10.98 0.03
CA SER A 194 -1.06 -9.75 0.80
C SER A 194 -0.15 -8.74 0.11
N ILE A 195 -0.49 -7.46 0.25
CA ILE A 195 0.34 -6.34 -0.20
C ILE A 195 0.96 -5.71 1.04
N GLY A 196 2.27 -5.93 1.22
CA GLY A 196 3.04 -5.30 2.28
C GLY A 196 3.60 -3.95 1.83
N TRP A 197 4.18 -3.20 2.78
CA TRP A 197 4.74 -1.87 2.51
C TRP A 197 5.97 -1.89 1.59
N ARG A 198 6.77 -2.98 1.59
CA ARG A 198 7.96 -3.16 0.72
C ARG A 198 7.84 -4.25 -0.35
N SER A 199 6.94 -5.21 -0.14
CA SER A 199 6.83 -6.40 -0.99
C SER A 199 5.41 -6.96 -0.98
N THR A 200 5.02 -7.55 -2.08
CA THR A 200 3.74 -8.25 -2.26
C THR A 200 3.98 -9.75 -2.25
N LYS A 201 3.11 -10.50 -1.56
CA LYS A 201 3.16 -11.95 -1.50
C LYS A 201 2.14 -12.54 -2.47
N ILE A 202 2.61 -13.37 -3.38
CA ILE A 202 1.82 -14.00 -4.43
C ILE A 202 1.87 -15.51 -4.22
N ARG A 203 0.71 -16.15 -4.10
CA ARG A 203 0.56 -17.59 -4.00
C ARG A 203 0.49 -18.19 -5.40
N THR A 204 1.50 -18.95 -5.81
CA THR A 204 1.56 -19.52 -7.16
C THR A 204 0.47 -20.55 -7.38
N SER A 205 -0.19 -20.46 -8.53
CA SER A 205 -1.14 -21.48 -9.00
C SER A 205 -0.38 -22.75 -9.39
N GLY A 206 -0.93 -23.92 -9.07
CA GLY A 206 -0.33 -25.23 -9.38
C GLY A 206 0.64 -25.78 -8.31
N LYS A 207 1.57 -24.98 -7.77
CA LYS A 207 2.52 -25.43 -6.72
C LYS A 207 2.14 -24.97 -5.31
N GLY A 208 1.31 -23.94 -5.17
CA GLY A 208 0.90 -23.39 -3.87
C GLY A 208 2.04 -22.73 -3.08
N SER A 209 3.18 -22.44 -3.72
CA SER A 209 4.32 -21.77 -3.09
C SER A 209 4.06 -20.27 -2.96
N LEU A 210 4.64 -19.66 -1.93
CA LEU A 210 4.53 -18.22 -1.68
C LEU A 210 5.74 -17.50 -2.26
N VAL A 211 5.53 -16.75 -3.34
CA VAL A 211 6.55 -15.90 -3.96
C VAL A 211 6.45 -14.49 -3.37
N ILE A 212 7.58 -13.95 -2.93
CA ILE A 212 7.66 -12.62 -2.32
C ILE A 212 8.35 -11.71 -3.32
N VAL A 213 7.58 -10.80 -3.93
CA VAL A 213 8.08 -9.89 -4.97
C VAL A 213 8.26 -8.50 -4.38
N PRO A 214 9.44 -7.87 -4.49
CA PRO A 214 9.62 -6.48 -4.14
C PRO A 214 8.67 -5.56 -4.93
N ASN A 215 8.09 -4.57 -4.27
CA ASN A 215 7.09 -3.71 -4.92
C ASN A 215 7.68 -2.87 -6.06
N ASN A 216 8.97 -2.50 -5.98
CA ASN A 216 9.64 -1.77 -7.07
C ASN A 216 9.71 -2.59 -8.37
N VAL A 217 9.88 -3.90 -8.28
CA VAL A 217 9.86 -4.80 -9.44
C VAL A 217 8.46 -4.82 -10.06
N LEU A 218 7.43 -4.96 -9.24
CA LEU A 218 6.03 -4.98 -9.71
C LEU A 218 5.63 -3.69 -10.43
N THR A 219 6.11 -2.53 -9.98
CA THR A 219 5.82 -1.24 -10.64
C THR A 219 6.60 -1.01 -11.93
N GLN A 220 7.62 -1.83 -12.23
CA GLN A 220 8.48 -1.69 -13.41
C GLN A 220 8.16 -2.68 -14.52
N VAL A 221 7.34 -3.70 -14.25
CA VAL A 221 6.97 -4.75 -15.21
C VAL A 221 5.51 -4.64 -15.60
N ASN A 222 5.16 -5.20 -16.75
CA ASN A 222 3.77 -5.38 -17.12
C ASN A 222 3.12 -6.43 -16.22
N ILE A 223 1.95 -6.10 -15.68
CA ILE A 223 1.13 -6.98 -14.85
C ILE A 223 -0.18 -7.22 -15.58
N GLU A 224 -0.47 -8.48 -15.89
CA GLU A 224 -1.77 -8.88 -16.40
C GLU A 224 -2.67 -9.23 -15.21
N ASN A 225 -3.68 -8.40 -14.94
CA ASN A 225 -4.68 -8.69 -13.92
C ASN A 225 -5.84 -9.48 -14.53
N LEU A 226 -5.85 -10.78 -14.24
CA LEU A 226 -6.79 -11.75 -14.79
C LEU A 226 -8.14 -11.70 -14.08
N THR A 227 -8.18 -11.25 -12.81
CA THR A 227 -9.43 -11.07 -12.05
C THR A 227 -10.08 -9.72 -12.32
N GLY A 228 -9.28 -8.67 -12.56
CA GLY A 228 -9.75 -7.35 -12.98
C GLY A 228 -10.39 -7.37 -14.37
N ALA A 229 -10.02 -8.33 -15.22
CA ALA A 229 -10.66 -8.58 -16.51
C ALA A 229 -12.02 -9.27 -16.31
N LYS A 230 -13.07 -8.48 -16.06
CA LYS A 230 -14.45 -8.97 -16.00
C LYS A 230 -14.97 -9.36 -17.40
N LYS A 231 -14.50 -10.49 -17.93
CA LYS A 231 -15.08 -11.15 -19.11
C LYS A 231 -15.84 -12.39 -18.65
N VAL A 232 -17.15 -12.39 -18.85
CA VAL A 232 -18.00 -13.53 -18.51
C VAL A 232 -18.19 -14.37 -19.76
N ILE A 233 -17.77 -15.64 -19.72
CA ILE A 233 -17.95 -16.59 -20.83
C ILE A 233 -19.31 -17.26 -20.69
N SER A 234 -20.14 -17.21 -21.74
CA SER A 234 -21.39 -17.96 -21.84
C SER A 234 -21.31 -18.97 -22.98
N LEU A 235 -21.74 -20.20 -22.71
CA LEU A 235 -21.69 -21.32 -23.65
C LEU A 235 -23.08 -21.57 -24.24
N ILE A 236 -23.21 -21.60 -25.57
CA ILE A 236 -24.39 -22.09 -26.28
C ILE A 236 -23.99 -23.29 -27.15
N TYR A 237 -24.76 -24.38 -27.09
CA TYR A 237 -24.57 -25.54 -27.95
C TYR A 237 -25.65 -25.57 -29.04
N LEU A 238 -25.21 -25.69 -30.29
CA LEU A 238 -26.05 -25.95 -31.45
C LEU A 238 -25.80 -27.37 -31.93
N THR A 239 -26.84 -28.17 -32.01
CA THR A 239 -26.75 -29.56 -32.47
C THR A 239 -27.35 -29.68 -33.86
N PHE A 240 -26.54 -30.15 -34.80
CA PHE A 240 -26.95 -30.47 -36.16
C PHE A 240 -27.12 -31.98 -36.29
N HIS A 241 -28.30 -32.43 -36.71
CA HIS A 241 -28.65 -33.84 -36.93
C HIS A 241 -28.00 -34.47 -38.17
N ARG A 242 -26.86 -33.92 -38.59
CA ARG A 242 -26.04 -34.37 -39.71
C ARG A 242 -24.57 -34.03 -39.47
N ILE A 243 -23.69 -34.74 -40.17
CA ILE A 243 -22.28 -34.33 -40.28
C ILE A 243 -22.23 -33.12 -41.22
N VAL A 244 -21.74 -32.00 -40.72
CA VAL A 244 -21.61 -30.75 -41.47
C VAL A 244 -20.23 -30.75 -42.15
N PRO A 245 -20.14 -30.56 -43.48
CA PRO A 245 -18.85 -30.46 -44.17
C PRO A 245 -18.10 -29.17 -43.79
N GLU A 246 -16.77 -29.15 -43.92
CA GLU A 246 -15.93 -28.01 -43.49
C GLU A 246 -16.30 -26.68 -44.16
N GLU A 247 -16.73 -26.71 -45.43
CA GLU A 247 -17.21 -25.53 -46.16
C GLU A 247 -18.45 -24.92 -45.50
N GLU A 248 -19.37 -25.78 -45.05
CA GLU A 248 -20.59 -25.36 -44.36
C GLU A 248 -20.30 -24.93 -42.91
N LYS A 249 -19.33 -25.56 -42.23
CA LYS A 249 -18.84 -25.11 -40.91
C LYS A 249 -18.29 -23.69 -40.96
N ALA A 250 -17.55 -23.35 -42.03
CA ALA A 250 -17.03 -22.00 -42.23
C ALA A 250 -18.16 -20.97 -42.43
N LEU A 251 -19.16 -21.30 -43.26
CA LEU A 251 -20.35 -20.48 -43.45
C LEU A 251 -21.12 -20.27 -42.14
N ILE A 252 -21.36 -21.35 -41.39
CA ILE A 252 -22.04 -21.31 -40.08
C ILE A 252 -21.28 -20.42 -39.10
N ARG A 253 -19.95 -20.54 -39.03
CA ARG A 253 -19.11 -19.68 -38.18
C ARG A 253 -19.27 -18.21 -38.55
N GLN A 254 -19.23 -17.88 -39.85
CA GLN A 254 -19.40 -16.51 -40.31
C GLN A 254 -20.78 -15.95 -39.96
N ILE A 255 -21.84 -16.73 -40.19
CA ILE A 255 -23.22 -16.32 -39.85
C ILE A 255 -23.34 -16.04 -38.35
N ILE A 256 -22.75 -16.87 -37.48
CA ILE A 256 -22.79 -16.66 -36.02
C ILE A 256 -22.06 -15.36 -35.64
N LEU A 257 -20.88 -15.12 -36.20
CA LEU A 257 -20.11 -13.89 -35.93
C LEU A 257 -20.86 -12.64 -36.41
N ASP A 258 -21.43 -12.67 -37.62
CA ASP A 258 -22.21 -11.56 -38.15
C ASP A 258 -23.50 -11.30 -37.35
N SER A 259 -24.16 -12.36 -36.87
CA SER A 259 -25.40 -12.26 -36.06
C SER A 259 -25.18 -11.62 -34.68
N THR A 260 -23.93 -11.55 -34.22
CA THR A 260 -23.57 -11.13 -32.86
C THR A 260 -22.85 -9.79 -32.81
N LYS A 261 -22.42 -9.29 -33.97
CA LYS A 261 -21.70 -8.02 -34.13
C LYS A 261 -22.50 -6.81 -33.65
N ASP A 262 -23.82 -6.84 -33.81
CA ASP A 262 -24.71 -5.71 -33.48
C ASP A 262 -25.28 -5.79 -32.05
N ILE A 263 -24.93 -6.84 -31.29
CA ILE A 263 -25.45 -7.03 -29.93
C ILE A 263 -24.54 -6.29 -28.94
N PHE A 264 -25.04 -5.17 -28.44
CA PHE A 264 -24.35 -4.37 -27.43
C PHE A 264 -24.10 -5.20 -26.16
N GLY A 265 -22.83 -5.40 -25.80
CA GLY A 265 -22.42 -6.20 -24.63
C GLY A 265 -21.81 -7.57 -24.96
N ILE A 266 -21.80 -8.01 -26.22
CA ILE A 266 -21.05 -9.19 -26.68
C ILE A 266 -19.79 -8.73 -27.43
N ASP A 267 -18.62 -9.23 -27.04
CA ASP A 267 -17.39 -9.02 -27.80
C ASP A 267 -17.30 -10.04 -28.94
N PHE A 268 -17.74 -9.64 -30.13
CA PHE A 268 -17.70 -10.48 -31.33
C PHE A 268 -16.27 -10.88 -31.73
N ARG A 269 -15.24 -10.11 -31.36
CA ARG A 269 -13.83 -10.41 -31.69
C ARG A 269 -13.26 -11.52 -30.83
N SER A 270 -13.78 -11.67 -29.61
CA SER A 270 -13.41 -12.74 -28.70
C SER A 270 -14.31 -13.96 -28.86
N THR A 271 -15.44 -13.86 -29.56
CA THR A 271 -16.41 -14.97 -29.70
C THR A 271 -15.82 -16.12 -30.52
N GLU A 272 -15.77 -17.32 -29.94
CA GLU A 272 -15.22 -18.51 -30.60
C GLU A 272 -16.31 -19.54 -30.92
N VAL A 273 -16.19 -20.22 -32.06
CA VAL A 273 -17.07 -21.32 -32.48
C VAL A 273 -16.24 -22.58 -32.72
N ILE A 274 -16.45 -23.58 -31.86
CA ILE A 274 -15.76 -24.87 -31.89
C ILE A 274 -16.75 -25.93 -32.37
N PHE A 275 -16.39 -26.67 -33.41
CA PHE A 275 -17.21 -27.78 -33.91
C PHE A 275 -16.68 -29.12 -33.39
N LYS A 276 -17.59 -30.00 -32.98
CA LYS A 276 -17.29 -31.35 -32.53
C LYS A 276 -18.23 -32.33 -33.22
N ASP A 277 -17.65 -33.26 -33.97
CA ASP A 277 -18.42 -34.32 -34.63
C ASP A 277 -18.62 -35.47 -33.63
N ILE A 278 -19.88 -35.80 -33.36
CA ILE A 278 -20.28 -36.83 -32.39
C ILE A 278 -20.93 -37.98 -33.18
N GLN A 279 -20.35 -39.17 -33.06
CA GLN A 279 -20.92 -40.39 -33.63
C GLN A 279 -21.82 -41.06 -32.58
N GLN A 280 -23.14 -41.01 -32.77
CA GLN A 280 -24.11 -41.64 -31.88
C GLN A 280 -25.00 -42.62 -32.66
N GLN A 281 -24.99 -43.91 -32.28
CA GLN A 281 -25.92 -44.94 -32.75
C GLN A 281 -26.29 -44.88 -34.26
N LYS A 282 -25.27 -44.91 -35.15
CA LYS A 282 -25.39 -44.91 -36.63
C LYS A 282 -25.90 -43.61 -37.29
N LYS A 283 -26.10 -42.50 -36.56
CA LYS A 283 -26.27 -41.15 -37.13
C LYS A 283 -25.11 -40.27 -36.68
N GLY A 284 -24.45 -39.62 -37.64
CA GLY A 284 -23.43 -38.62 -37.33
C GLY A 284 -24.08 -37.28 -37.01
N LEU A 285 -23.78 -36.72 -35.85
CA LEU A 285 -24.22 -35.39 -35.44
C LEU A 285 -23.01 -34.46 -35.38
N THR A 286 -23.21 -33.19 -35.71
CA THR A 286 -22.21 -32.13 -35.49
C THR A 286 -22.72 -31.24 -34.38
N GLN A 287 -21.92 -31.00 -33.35
CA GLN A 287 -22.25 -30.03 -32.31
C GLN A 287 -21.34 -28.81 -32.48
N ALA A 288 -21.91 -27.62 -32.63
CA ALA A 288 -21.18 -26.37 -32.56
C ALA A 288 -21.32 -25.77 -31.15
N GLN A 289 -20.20 -25.60 -30.48
CA GLN A 289 -20.10 -24.89 -29.21
C GLN A 289 -19.71 -23.44 -29.50
N ILE A 290 -20.54 -22.50 -29.06
CA ILE A 290 -20.30 -21.06 -29.18
C ILE A 290 -19.93 -20.51 -27.80
N ASN A 291 -18.76 -19.87 -27.73
CA ASN A 291 -18.26 -19.19 -26.54
C ASN A 291 -18.50 -17.69 -26.69
N PHE A 292 -19.53 -17.15 -26.05
CA PHE A 292 -19.77 -15.72 -26.00
C PHE A 292 -18.96 -15.07 -24.90
N PHE A 293 -18.21 -14.03 -25.26
CA PHE A 293 -17.57 -13.16 -24.29
C PHE A 293 -18.45 -11.95 -24.05
N LEU A 294 -19.05 -11.88 -22.86
CA LEU A 294 -19.86 -10.76 -22.45
C LEU A 294 -18.95 -9.69 -21.84
N LEU A 295 -19.03 -8.48 -22.39
CA LEU A 295 -18.41 -7.27 -21.87
C LEU A 295 -19.29 -6.78 -20.72
N GLY A 296 -18.92 -7.13 -19.49
CA GLY A 296 -19.82 -6.87 -18.38
C GLY A 296 -19.21 -7.26 -17.05
N SER A 297 -19.13 -6.25 -16.19
CA SER A 297 -18.73 -6.40 -14.81
C SER A 297 -19.57 -7.48 -14.10
N GLY A 298 -19.02 -8.25 -13.15
CA GLY A 298 -19.69 -9.29 -12.34
C GLY A 298 -20.96 -8.88 -11.55
N GLU A 299 -21.53 -7.71 -11.85
CA GLU A 299 -22.82 -7.19 -11.40
C GLU A 299 -23.82 -6.97 -12.54
N VAL A 300 -23.55 -7.41 -13.78
CA VAL A 300 -24.63 -7.54 -14.76
C VAL A 300 -25.62 -8.55 -14.17
N SER A 301 -26.85 -8.11 -13.88
CA SER A 301 -27.87 -8.99 -13.31
C SER A 301 -27.96 -10.25 -14.17
N MET A 302 -28.14 -11.41 -13.54
CA MET A 302 -28.39 -12.65 -14.27
C MET A 302 -29.49 -12.49 -15.33
N ASP A 303 -30.40 -11.55 -15.09
CA ASP A 303 -31.50 -11.17 -16.00
C ASP A 303 -31.01 -10.47 -17.27
N LEU A 304 -30.11 -9.47 -17.18
CA LEU A 304 -29.55 -8.81 -18.37
C LEU A 304 -28.70 -9.79 -19.18
N ARG A 305 -27.98 -10.70 -18.52
CA ARG A 305 -27.24 -11.77 -19.21
C ARG A 305 -28.17 -12.70 -19.98
N LYS A 306 -29.27 -13.13 -19.36
CA LYS A 306 -30.30 -13.95 -20.02
C LYS A 306 -30.88 -13.21 -21.22
N GLN A 307 -31.22 -11.93 -21.07
CA GLN A 307 -31.73 -11.10 -22.16
C GLN A 307 -30.76 -11.00 -23.34
N LEU A 308 -29.45 -10.80 -23.09
CA LEU A 308 -28.45 -10.75 -24.16
C LEU A 308 -28.30 -12.09 -24.89
N LEU A 309 -28.35 -13.21 -24.15
CA LEU A 309 -28.32 -14.54 -24.74
C LEU A 309 -29.59 -14.83 -25.53
N ASP A 310 -30.75 -14.39 -25.06
CA ASP A 310 -32.03 -14.54 -25.76
C ASP A 310 -32.03 -13.74 -27.07
N ILE A 311 -31.49 -12.52 -27.07
CA ILE A 311 -31.34 -11.70 -28.28
C ILE A 311 -30.39 -12.39 -29.27
N ALA A 312 -29.22 -12.87 -28.80
CA ALA A 312 -28.27 -13.58 -29.64
C ALA A 312 -28.89 -14.84 -30.26
N LYS A 313 -29.65 -15.61 -29.46
CA LYS A 313 -30.38 -16.78 -29.90
C LYS A 313 -31.41 -16.46 -30.97
N GLN A 314 -32.20 -15.40 -30.78
CA GLN A 314 -33.19 -14.97 -31.77
C GLN A 314 -32.53 -14.56 -33.08
N ASN A 315 -31.45 -13.76 -33.03
CA ASN A 315 -30.71 -13.34 -34.22
C ASN A 315 -30.10 -14.53 -34.98
N ILE A 316 -29.42 -15.44 -34.27
CA ILE A 316 -28.84 -16.64 -34.88
C ILE A 316 -29.93 -17.52 -35.49
N THR A 317 -31.06 -17.70 -34.79
CA THR A 317 -32.20 -18.48 -35.29
C THR A 317 -32.81 -17.86 -36.55
N GLN A 318 -32.98 -16.54 -36.56
CA GLN A 318 -33.51 -15.83 -37.71
C GLN A 318 -32.58 -15.96 -38.91
N LYS A 319 -31.27 -15.72 -38.71
CA LYS A 319 -30.27 -15.84 -39.76
C LYS A 319 -30.19 -17.26 -40.31
N PHE A 320 -30.15 -18.29 -39.47
CA PHE A 320 -30.16 -19.67 -39.97
C PHE A 320 -31.44 -20.05 -40.71
N LYS A 321 -32.60 -19.50 -40.35
CA LYS A 321 -33.82 -19.66 -41.14
C LYS A 321 -33.73 -19.00 -42.52
N GLU A 322 -33.14 -17.79 -42.61
CA GLU A 322 -32.89 -17.11 -43.90
C GLU A 322 -32.01 -17.95 -44.83
N TYR A 323 -31.02 -18.65 -44.26
CA TYR A 323 -30.12 -19.55 -45.01
C TYR A 323 -30.62 -21.01 -45.12
N GLY A 324 -31.81 -21.34 -44.61
CA GLY A 324 -32.40 -22.69 -44.70
C GLY A 324 -31.68 -23.77 -43.88
N ILE A 325 -30.95 -23.40 -42.84
CA ILE A 325 -30.17 -24.32 -42.01
C ILE A 325 -31.02 -24.82 -40.83
N GLY A 326 -31.29 -26.13 -40.78
CA GLY A 326 -32.01 -26.77 -39.68
C GLY A 326 -31.07 -27.14 -38.53
N PHE A 327 -31.41 -26.74 -37.31
CA PHE A 327 -30.63 -27.01 -36.09
C PHE A 327 -31.54 -27.20 -34.87
N GLU A 328 -31.05 -27.89 -33.85
CA GLU A 328 -31.65 -27.90 -32.51
C GLU A 328 -30.73 -27.16 -31.54
N LEU A 329 -31.33 -26.35 -30.67
CA LEU A 329 -30.60 -25.52 -29.71
C LEU A 329 -30.74 -26.14 -28.33
N GLU A 330 -29.61 -26.54 -27.75
CA GLU A 330 -29.56 -27.16 -26.43
C GLU A 330 -28.90 -26.19 -25.46
N GLU A 331 -29.69 -25.72 -24.48
CA GLU A 331 -29.18 -24.79 -23.47
C GLU A 331 -28.43 -25.54 -22.38
N LYS A 332 -27.12 -25.32 -22.34
CA LYS A 332 -26.33 -25.63 -21.15
C LYS A 332 -25.59 -24.38 -20.71
N THR A 333 -26.28 -23.53 -19.94
CA THR A 333 -25.65 -22.40 -19.26
C THR A 333 -24.77 -22.93 -18.13
N ILE A 334 -23.55 -23.33 -18.45
CA ILE A 334 -22.53 -23.56 -17.43
C ILE A 334 -22.03 -22.17 -17.03
N ASN A 335 -22.51 -21.68 -15.89
CA ASN A 335 -21.97 -20.49 -15.26
C ASN A 335 -20.58 -20.82 -14.72
N VAL A 336 -19.57 -20.73 -15.59
CA VAL A 336 -18.20 -20.61 -15.12
C VAL A 336 -18.04 -19.16 -14.70
N ASN A 337 -18.32 -18.89 -13.43
CA ASN A 337 -17.72 -17.74 -12.78
C ASN A 337 -16.24 -18.04 -12.74
N SER A 338 -15.51 -17.65 -13.78
CA SER A 338 -14.06 -17.69 -13.70
C SER A 338 -13.62 -16.52 -12.83
N PRO A 339 -13.01 -16.73 -11.65
CA PRO A 339 -11.60 -16.41 -11.62
C PRO A 339 -10.95 -17.31 -12.68
N ILE A 340 -10.01 -16.79 -13.47
CA ILE A 340 -9.23 -17.64 -14.36
C ILE A 340 -8.44 -18.60 -13.46
N THR A 341 -9.03 -19.74 -13.12
CA THR A 341 -8.33 -20.96 -12.71
C THR A 341 -8.21 -21.77 -13.97
N LEU A 342 -7.11 -21.52 -14.70
CA LEU A 342 -6.54 -22.47 -15.63
C LEU A 342 -5.65 -23.43 -14.85
#